data_AF-A0A1M6I610-F1
#
_entry.id   AF-A0A1M6I610-F1
#
_cell.length_a   1.000
_cell.length_b   1.000
_cell.length_c   1.000
_cell.angle_alpha   90.00
_cell.angle_beta   90.00
_cell.angle_gamma   90.00
#
_symmetry.space_group_name_H-M   'P 1'
#
loop_
_entity.id
_entity.type
_entity.pdbx_description
1 polymer ?
#
loop_
_entity_poly.entity_id
_entity_poly.type
_entity_poly.pdbx_seq_one_letter_code
_entity_poly.pdbx_strand_id
1 'polypeptide(L)'
;MKKFSDIQDITPEELELLEAAGYTELNALQGISIGDFEKEITRANDMLNIASETPTREKLAAWYAIAEVELPEAPQKPAYGSPPEPQAKVPEFGEAVETPVAVSISQEFIEAKQIDLSGLPTVGDSLGMSSGLNPVKERGVQKQEADAPIAQYRVQATSESKTDHEKVIKQLEKDKVLSMDEFRVKGGKVAPLERASGTDITKTTLEETNRGIDPKSRRYIRGVLHREPAKVTLASIALLFSQLLVILSVLPLPLIFIDRDKYIWAAFCPLLAIVALFVWFFVARKAQCPVCRQHQYVPKACLKHNKAHRLPLIGHMASTAIHVLMFKWFRCIFCGTSIRLKE
;
A
#
# COMPACT_ATOMS: atom_id res chain seq x y z
N MET A 1 -25.05 29.14 -25.27
CA MET A 1 -25.58 28.11 -24.36
C MET A 1 -26.18 28.85 -23.19
N LYS A 2 -27.46 28.62 -22.87
CA LYS A 2 -28.15 29.35 -21.80
C LYS A 2 -27.70 28.81 -20.44
N LYS A 3 -27.38 29.73 -19.54
CA LYS A 3 -26.95 29.39 -18.18
C LYS A 3 -28.13 29.50 -17.21
N PHE A 4 -28.03 28.84 -16.06
CA PHE A 4 -29.01 29.01 -14.99
C PHE A 4 -29.10 30.46 -14.48
N SER A 5 -28.04 31.26 -14.67
CA SER A 5 -28.04 32.69 -14.36
C SER A 5 -29.05 33.53 -15.16
N ASP A 6 -29.58 32.98 -16.26
CA ASP A 6 -30.48 33.70 -17.17
C ASP A 6 -31.97 33.52 -16.81
N ILE A 7 -32.27 32.71 -15.77
CA ILE A 7 -33.64 32.43 -15.29
C ILE A 7 -34.03 33.46 -14.22
N GLN A 8 -35.21 34.09 -14.37
CA GLN A 8 -35.65 35.23 -13.55
C GLN A 8 -35.94 34.93 -12.07
N ASP A 9 -35.97 33.66 -11.65
CA ASP A 9 -36.40 33.24 -10.31
C ASP A 9 -35.37 32.36 -9.56
N ILE A 10 -34.06 32.55 -9.82
CA ILE A 10 -32.98 31.84 -9.10
C ILE A 10 -32.24 32.81 -8.18
N THR A 11 -32.25 32.53 -6.88
CA THR A 11 -31.46 33.27 -5.89
C THR A 11 -29.96 32.96 -6.04
N PRO A 12 -29.05 33.86 -5.61
CA PRO A 12 -27.61 33.61 -5.71
C PRO A 12 -27.16 32.36 -4.94
N GLU A 13 -27.79 32.05 -3.81
CA GLU A 13 -27.51 30.83 -3.03
C GLU A 13 -27.95 29.56 -3.77
N GLU A 14 -29.09 29.60 -4.46
CA GLU A 14 -29.58 28.50 -5.31
C GLU A 14 -28.68 28.29 -6.54
N LEU A 15 -28.15 29.38 -7.13
CA LEU A 15 -27.18 29.31 -8.23
C LEU A 15 -25.87 28.66 -7.79
N GLU A 16 -25.31 29.07 -6.64
CA GLU A 16 -24.09 28.48 -6.08
C GLU A 16 -24.29 27.00 -5.75
N LEU A 17 -25.48 26.61 -5.27
CA LEU A 17 -25.81 25.22 -4.99
C LEU A 17 -25.89 24.39 -6.28
N LEU A 18 -26.48 24.93 -7.35
CA LEU A 18 -26.52 24.28 -8.67
C LEU A 18 -25.12 24.09 -9.24
N GLU A 19 -24.27 25.12 -9.18
CA GLU A 19 -22.88 25.04 -9.63
C GLU A 19 -22.07 24.03 -8.80
N ALA A 20 -22.27 24.00 -7.49
CA ALA A 20 -21.61 23.05 -6.59
C ALA A 20 -22.06 21.60 -6.81
N ALA A 21 -23.32 21.39 -7.22
CA ALA A 21 -23.83 20.09 -7.66
C ALA A 21 -23.40 19.72 -9.10
N GLY A 22 -22.67 20.61 -9.80
CA GLY A 22 -22.13 20.36 -11.14
C GLY A 22 -23.05 20.80 -12.29
N TYR A 23 -24.14 21.51 -12.01
CA TYR A 23 -25.11 22.00 -12.99
C TYR A 23 -24.84 23.46 -13.33
N THR A 24 -23.97 23.70 -14.31
CA THR A 24 -23.61 25.06 -14.78
C THR A 24 -24.41 25.53 -15.99
N GLU A 25 -25.01 24.59 -16.75
CA GLU A 25 -25.76 24.86 -17.98
C GLU A 25 -27.09 24.11 -17.99
N LEU A 26 -28.12 24.68 -18.64
CA LEU A 26 -29.44 24.04 -18.74
C LEU A 26 -29.40 22.69 -19.50
N ASN A 27 -28.42 22.50 -20.37
CA ASN A 27 -28.18 21.22 -21.06
C ASN A 27 -27.80 20.08 -20.10
N ALA A 28 -27.24 20.40 -18.93
CA ALA A 28 -26.84 19.40 -17.95
C ALA A 28 -28.04 18.67 -17.32
N LEU A 29 -29.26 19.20 -17.47
CA LEU A 29 -30.49 18.55 -17.04
C LEU A 29 -31.05 17.54 -18.06
N GLN A 30 -30.49 17.48 -19.27
CA GLN A 30 -30.95 16.53 -20.29
C GLN A 30 -30.61 15.09 -19.92
N GLY A 31 -31.65 14.25 -19.81
CA GLY A 31 -31.51 12.81 -19.55
C GLY A 31 -31.36 12.44 -18.06
N ILE A 32 -31.47 13.39 -17.14
CA ILE A 32 -31.46 13.16 -15.69
C ILE A 32 -32.90 13.15 -15.17
N SER A 33 -33.25 12.19 -14.32
CA SER A 33 -34.56 12.14 -13.70
C SER A 33 -34.68 13.21 -12.61
N ILE A 34 -35.86 13.80 -12.43
CA ILE A 34 -36.12 14.82 -11.39
C ILE A 34 -35.74 14.29 -9.99
N GLY A 35 -35.91 12.99 -9.74
CA GLY A 35 -35.55 12.37 -8.45
C GLY A 35 -34.04 12.25 -8.23
N ASP A 36 -33.25 12.05 -9.27
CA ASP A 36 -31.78 12.03 -9.17
C ASP A 36 -31.22 13.45 -9.04
N PHE A 37 -31.86 14.41 -9.72
CA PHE A 37 -31.55 15.83 -9.56
C PHE A 37 -31.79 16.32 -8.13
N GLU A 38 -32.95 16.00 -7.54
CA GLU A 38 -33.27 16.32 -6.14
C GLU A 38 -32.24 15.72 -5.17
N LYS A 39 -31.89 14.44 -5.33
CA LYS A 39 -30.87 13.78 -4.49
C LYS A 39 -29.51 14.46 -4.56
N GLU A 40 -29.06 14.84 -5.75
CA GLU A 40 -27.73 15.44 -5.92
C GLU A 40 -27.68 16.86 -5.36
N ILE A 41 -28.78 17.63 -5.47
CA ILE A 41 -28.92 18.95 -4.87
C ILE A 41 -28.99 18.87 -3.34
N THR A 42 -29.77 17.94 -2.79
CA THR A 42 -29.82 17.70 -1.34
C THR A 42 -28.45 17.26 -0.82
N ARG A 43 -27.77 16.34 -1.51
CA ARG A 43 -26.42 15.87 -1.14
C ARG A 43 -25.39 17.00 -1.19
N ALA A 44 -25.45 17.86 -2.20
CA ALA A 44 -24.59 19.04 -2.30
C ALA A 44 -24.86 20.01 -1.15
N ASN A 45 -26.12 20.25 -0.80
CA ASN A 45 -26.47 21.16 0.30
C ASN A 45 -26.10 20.57 1.67
N ASP A 46 -26.27 19.26 1.89
CA ASP A 46 -25.84 18.58 3.12
C ASP A 46 -24.33 18.63 3.32
N MET A 47 -23.57 18.51 2.23
CA MET A 47 -22.10 18.50 2.28
C MET A 47 -21.51 19.90 2.40
N LEU A 48 -22.18 20.91 1.83
CA LEU A 48 -21.61 22.25 1.65
C LEU A 48 -22.34 23.34 2.44
N ASN A 49 -23.54 23.08 2.96
CA ASN A 49 -24.41 24.00 3.70
C ASN A 49 -24.46 25.38 3.02
N ILE A 50 -24.91 25.39 1.76
CA ILE A 50 -24.91 26.58 0.89
C ILE A 50 -26.18 27.38 1.10
N ALA A 51 -27.34 26.73 1.01
CA ALA A 51 -28.64 27.33 1.30
C ALA A 51 -29.16 26.88 2.66
N SER A 52 -29.78 27.81 3.39
CA SER A 52 -30.40 27.53 4.70
C SER A 52 -31.56 26.54 4.64
N GLU A 53 -32.23 26.47 3.49
CA GLU A 53 -33.27 25.49 3.18
C GLU A 53 -33.02 24.90 1.79
N THR A 54 -33.17 23.58 1.62
CA THR A 54 -33.09 22.94 0.31
C THR A 54 -34.24 23.41 -0.59
N PRO A 55 -34.01 23.70 -1.88
CA PRO A 55 -35.07 24.12 -2.79
C PRO A 55 -36.22 23.11 -2.81
N THR A 56 -37.45 23.59 -2.64
CA THR A 56 -38.64 22.73 -2.66
C THR A 56 -38.76 22.02 -4.00
N ARG A 57 -39.26 20.78 -4.01
CA ARG A 57 -39.48 19.97 -5.23
C ARG A 57 -40.26 20.70 -6.34
N GLU A 58 -41.17 21.60 -5.97
CA GLU A 58 -41.91 22.44 -6.91
C GLU A 58 -41.02 23.44 -7.67
N LYS A 59 -40.04 24.04 -6.99
CA LYS A 59 -39.05 24.92 -7.61
C LYS A 59 -38.11 24.15 -8.54
N LEU A 60 -37.64 22.97 -8.11
CA LEU A 60 -36.81 22.10 -8.94
C LEU A 60 -37.55 21.65 -10.21
N ALA A 61 -38.85 21.34 -10.09
CA ALA A 61 -39.70 21.01 -11.22
C ALA A 61 -39.91 22.21 -12.17
N ALA A 62 -40.01 23.43 -11.65
CA ALA A 62 -40.10 24.64 -12.47
C ALA A 62 -38.82 24.87 -13.28
N TRP A 63 -37.63 24.68 -12.67
CA TRP A 63 -36.36 24.78 -13.40
C TRP A 63 -36.21 23.69 -14.46
N TYR A 64 -36.68 22.48 -14.17
CA TYR A 64 -36.72 21.37 -15.12
C TYR A 64 -37.65 21.67 -16.31
N ALA A 65 -38.83 22.22 -16.05
CA ALA A 65 -39.79 22.60 -17.08
C ALA A 65 -39.26 23.73 -17.99
N ILE A 66 -38.51 24.69 -17.43
CA ILE A 66 -37.85 25.74 -18.23
C ILE A 66 -36.77 25.12 -19.13
N ALA A 67 -35.98 24.17 -18.62
CA ALA A 67 -34.99 23.46 -19.42
C ALA A 67 -35.65 22.65 -20.57
N GLU A 68 -36.82 22.07 -20.33
CA GLU A 68 -37.56 21.28 -21.33
C GLU A 68 -38.24 22.14 -22.41
N VAL A 69 -38.75 23.33 -22.05
CA VAL A 69 -39.40 24.26 -23.00
C VAL A 69 -38.39 25.03 -23.86
N GLU A 70 -37.22 25.34 -23.31
CA GLU A 70 -36.23 26.19 -24.01
C GLU A 70 -35.23 25.42 -24.90
N LEU A 71 -35.25 24.08 -24.84
CA LEU A 71 -34.41 23.22 -25.65
C LEU A 71 -35.27 22.54 -26.72
N PRO A 72 -35.01 22.76 -28.04
CA PRO A 72 -35.71 21.99 -29.07
C PRO A 72 -35.40 20.51 -28.89
N GLU A 73 -36.41 19.64 -29.07
CA GLU A 73 -36.22 18.18 -29.12
C GLU A 73 -35.02 17.87 -30.04
N ALA A 74 -33.93 17.37 -29.46
CA ALA A 74 -32.81 16.90 -30.24
C ALA A 74 -33.31 15.77 -31.16
N PRO A 75 -32.80 15.66 -32.40
CA PRO A 75 -33.25 14.62 -33.33
C PRO A 75 -33.13 13.25 -32.66
N GLN A 76 -34.20 12.47 -32.76
CA GLN A 76 -34.20 11.05 -32.41
C GLN A 76 -32.95 10.43 -33.03
N LYS A 77 -32.04 9.93 -32.18
CA LYS A 77 -30.87 9.19 -32.63
C LYS A 77 -31.36 8.09 -33.60
N PRO A 78 -30.75 7.93 -34.78
CA PRO A 78 -31.13 6.84 -35.68
C PRO A 78 -31.00 5.51 -34.95
N ALA A 79 -32.02 4.67 -35.11
CA ALA A 79 -32.10 3.31 -34.61
C ALA A 79 -30.95 2.48 -35.20
N TYR A 80 -29.82 2.45 -34.50
CA TYR A 80 -28.93 1.30 -34.57
C TYR A 80 -29.56 0.22 -33.69
N GLY A 81 -29.88 -0.91 -34.32
CA GLY A 81 -30.55 -2.03 -33.69
C GLY A 81 -29.89 -2.41 -32.36
N SER A 82 -30.71 -2.51 -31.33
CA SER A 82 -30.32 -2.97 -30.01
C SER A 82 -29.60 -4.31 -30.10
N PRO A 83 -28.37 -4.44 -29.59
CA PRO A 83 -27.93 -5.70 -29.01
C PRO A 83 -28.85 -6.00 -27.81
N PRO A 84 -29.22 -7.28 -27.58
CA PRO A 84 -30.20 -7.63 -26.57
C PRO A 84 -29.78 -7.14 -25.18
N GLU A 85 -30.75 -6.56 -24.49
CA GLU A 85 -30.70 -6.00 -23.15
C GLU A 85 -30.24 -7.05 -22.12
N PRO A 86 -29.11 -6.86 -21.41
CA PRO A 86 -28.90 -7.58 -20.17
C PRO A 86 -29.77 -6.89 -19.12
N GLN A 87 -30.82 -7.59 -18.68
CA GLN A 87 -31.60 -7.24 -17.49
C GLN A 87 -30.70 -7.25 -16.25
N ALA A 88 -30.05 -6.12 -15.97
CA ALA A 88 -29.31 -5.92 -14.73
C ALA A 88 -30.26 -5.30 -13.70
N LYS A 89 -30.90 -6.16 -12.90
CA LYS A 89 -31.35 -5.78 -11.55
C LYS A 89 -30.13 -5.19 -10.82
N VAL A 90 -30.20 -3.92 -10.43
CA VAL A 90 -29.27 -3.34 -9.47
C VAL A 90 -29.47 -4.08 -8.15
N PRO A 91 -28.46 -4.82 -7.62
CA PRO A 91 -28.56 -5.35 -6.27
C PRO A 91 -28.38 -4.20 -5.29
N GLU A 92 -29.34 -4.09 -4.38
CA GLU A 92 -29.20 -3.39 -3.11
C GLU A 92 -27.90 -3.87 -2.42
N PHE A 93 -27.09 -2.94 -1.91
CA PHE A 93 -25.84 -3.25 -1.23
C PHE A 93 -26.11 -4.06 0.05
N GLY A 94 -26.09 -5.38 -0.10
CA GLY A 94 -26.06 -6.38 0.96
C GLY A 94 -24.97 -7.41 0.63
N GLU A 95 -24.07 -7.60 1.61
CA GLU A 95 -23.05 -8.66 1.69
C GLU A 95 -21.84 -8.59 0.75
N ALA A 96 -20.71 -9.07 1.30
CA ALA A 96 -19.36 -8.85 0.82
C ALA A 96 -19.12 -9.41 -0.60
N VAL A 97 -18.68 -8.55 -1.51
CA VAL A 97 -18.20 -8.96 -2.83
C VAL A 97 -16.87 -9.69 -2.67
N GLU A 98 -16.90 -11.01 -2.76
CA GLU A 98 -15.73 -11.84 -3.02
C GLU A 98 -15.15 -11.45 -4.38
N THR A 99 -13.98 -10.82 -4.38
CA THR A 99 -13.23 -10.59 -5.62
C THR A 99 -12.80 -11.94 -6.19
N PRO A 100 -12.96 -12.21 -7.51
CA PRO A 100 -12.52 -13.47 -8.07
C PRO A 100 -11.00 -13.56 -7.97
N VAL A 101 -10.54 -14.40 -7.03
CA VAL A 101 -9.14 -14.78 -6.91
C VAL A 101 -8.90 -15.90 -7.92
N ALA A 102 -8.02 -15.66 -8.89
CA ALA A 102 -7.56 -16.72 -9.78
C ALA A 102 -6.73 -17.72 -8.98
N VAL A 103 -7.27 -18.94 -8.81
CA VAL A 103 -6.57 -20.06 -8.18
C VAL A 103 -5.99 -20.92 -9.31
N SER A 104 -4.67 -21.12 -9.31
CA SER A 104 -4.02 -22.01 -10.26
C SER A 104 -4.37 -23.46 -9.93
N ILE A 105 -5.03 -24.16 -10.85
CA ILE A 105 -5.40 -25.57 -10.73
C ILE A 105 -4.27 -26.43 -11.32
N SER A 106 -3.91 -27.53 -10.65
CA SER A 106 -2.90 -28.48 -11.18
C SER A 106 -3.44 -29.33 -12.32
N GLN A 107 -2.58 -29.71 -13.26
CA GLN A 107 -2.96 -30.55 -14.42
C GLN A 107 -3.51 -31.92 -14.00
N GLU A 108 -2.98 -32.52 -12.94
CA GLU A 108 -3.46 -33.79 -12.37
C GLU A 108 -4.95 -33.72 -11.96
N PHE A 109 -5.41 -32.57 -11.48
CA PHE A 109 -6.80 -32.37 -11.06
C PHE A 109 -7.75 -32.24 -12.26
N ILE A 110 -7.29 -31.56 -13.32
CA ILE A 110 -8.05 -31.38 -14.57
C ILE A 110 -8.26 -32.74 -15.26
N GLU A 111 -7.22 -33.56 -15.32
CA GLU A 111 -7.28 -34.90 -15.91
C GLU A 111 -8.17 -35.85 -15.07
N ALA A 112 -8.03 -35.83 -13.75
CA ALA A 112 -8.82 -36.66 -12.85
C ALA A 112 -10.32 -36.32 -12.85
N LYS A 113 -10.68 -35.07 -13.18
CA LYS A 113 -12.06 -34.58 -13.20
C LYS A 113 -12.61 -34.36 -14.62
N GLN A 114 -11.85 -34.69 -15.66
CA GLN A 114 -12.22 -34.55 -17.07
C GLN A 114 -12.81 -33.18 -17.38
N ILE A 115 -12.18 -32.12 -16.88
CA ILE A 115 -12.66 -30.75 -17.10
C ILE A 115 -12.24 -30.33 -18.51
N ASP A 116 -13.23 -30.06 -19.37
CA ASP A 116 -12.98 -29.60 -20.73
C ASP A 116 -12.52 -28.13 -20.72
N LEU A 117 -11.27 -27.91 -21.12
CA LEU A 117 -10.61 -26.60 -21.14
C LEU A 117 -10.67 -25.92 -22.52
N SER A 118 -11.33 -26.54 -23.50
CA SER A 118 -11.34 -26.08 -24.90
C SER A 118 -11.96 -24.70 -25.13
N GLY A 119 -12.72 -24.17 -24.16
CA GLY A 119 -13.37 -22.85 -24.23
C GLY A 119 -12.74 -21.73 -23.40
N LEU A 120 -11.61 -21.96 -22.72
CA LEU A 120 -10.97 -20.96 -21.86
C LEU A 120 -9.82 -20.24 -22.60
N PRO A 121 -9.70 -18.91 -22.47
CA PRO A 121 -8.61 -18.16 -23.08
C PRO A 121 -7.29 -18.54 -22.42
N THR A 122 -6.47 -19.30 -23.14
CA THR A 122 -5.09 -19.58 -22.74
C THR A 122 -4.28 -18.29 -22.83
N VAL A 123 -3.70 -17.83 -21.72
CA VAL A 123 -2.78 -16.69 -21.72
C VAL A 123 -1.43 -17.15 -22.28
N GLY A 124 -1.40 -17.33 -23.59
CA GLY A 124 -0.22 -17.59 -24.40
C GLY A 124 -0.48 -16.97 -25.77
N ASP A 125 0.39 -16.04 -26.15
CA ASP A 125 0.55 -15.53 -27.52
C ASP A 125 -0.23 -14.29 -28.00
N SER A 126 -0.93 -13.54 -27.13
CA SER A 126 -1.56 -12.27 -27.55
C SER A 126 -1.14 -11.03 -26.75
N LEU A 127 0.13 -10.94 -26.35
CA LEU A 127 0.79 -9.66 -26.05
C LEU A 127 2.18 -9.69 -26.66
N GLY A 128 2.30 -9.09 -27.86
CA GLY A 128 3.57 -8.84 -28.52
C GLY A 128 4.46 -7.91 -27.69
N MET A 129 5.26 -8.49 -26.80
CA MET A 129 6.45 -7.88 -26.23
C MET A 129 7.62 -8.82 -26.47
N SER A 130 8.17 -8.74 -27.69
CA SER A 130 9.53 -9.17 -27.96
C SER A 130 10.49 -8.34 -27.11
N SER A 131 11.14 -8.95 -26.12
CA SER A 131 12.60 -8.86 -25.88
C SER A 131 12.98 -9.41 -24.51
N GLY A 132 13.63 -10.58 -24.53
CA GLY A 132 14.75 -10.87 -23.63
C GLY A 132 14.44 -11.38 -22.23
N LEU A 133 13.85 -12.57 -22.08
CA LEU A 133 14.04 -13.39 -20.88
C LEU A 133 14.09 -14.88 -21.27
N ASN A 134 15.26 -15.51 -21.09
CA ASN A 134 15.42 -16.95 -21.19
C ASN A 134 14.66 -17.63 -20.04
N PRO A 135 13.89 -18.70 -20.27
CA PRO A 135 13.25 -19.44 -19.19
C PRO A 135 14.31 -20.21 -18.37
N VAL A 136 14.38 -19.86 -17.09
CA VAL A 136 15.14 -20.61 -16.07
C VAL A 136 14.44 -21.94 -15.84
N LYS A 137 15.20 -23.04 -16.01
CA LYS A 137 14.79 -24.41 -15.65
C LYS A 137 14.20 -24.46 -14.24
N GLU A 138 12.93 -24.86 -14.14
CA GLU A 138 12.32 -25.27 -12.89
C GLU A 138 13.05 -26.53 -12.36
N ARG A 139 13.68 -26.41 -11.19
CA ARG A 139 14.08 -27.57 -10.38
C ARG A 139 13.03 -27.75 -9.30
N GLY A 140 12.52 -28.98 -9.22
CA GLY A 140 11.33 -29.38 -8.50
C GLY A 140 11.25 -28.89 -7.05
N VAL A 141 10.07 -28.37 -6.72
CA VAL A 141 9.62 -28.19 -5.36
C VAL A 141 9.01 -29.51 -4.91
N GLN A 142 9.66 -30.17 -3.94
CA GLN A 142 9.07 -31.32 -3.26
C GLN A 142 7.87 -30.88 -2.44
N LYS A 143 6.75 -31.57 -2.67
CA LYS A 143 5.44 -31.44 -2.03
C LYS A 143 5.56 -31.98 -0.59
N GLN A 144 5.35 -31.14 0.43
CA GLN A 144 5.03 -31.63 1.78
C GLN A 144 3.51 -31.59 1.94
N GLU A 145 2.91 -32.78 1.98
CA GLU A 145 1.53 -33.00 2.41
C GLU A 145 1.39 -32.57 3.88
N ALA A 146 0.39 -31.74 4.15
CA ALA A 146 -0.02 -31.39 5.50
C ALA A 146 -1.52 -31.66 5.63
N ASP A 147 -1.85 -32.90 5.98
CA ASP A 147 -3.11 -33.23 6.65
C ASP A 147 -3.03 -32.70 8.08
N ALA A 148 -3.64 -31.54 8.33
CA ALA A 148 -3.94 -31.06 9.67
C ALA A 148 -5.36 -30.46 9.68
N PRO A 149 -6.22 -30.82 10.65
CA PRO A 149 -7.59 -30.34 10.70
C PRO A 149 -7.63 -28.83 10.94
N ILE A 150 -8.50 -28.15 10.19
CA ILE A 150 -8.80 -26.73 10.30
C ILE A 150 -9.29 -26.44 11.73
N ALA A 151 -8.41 -25.94 12.59
CA ALA A 151 -8.78 -25.41 13.89
C ALA A 151 -9.60 -24.13 13.67
N GLN A 152 -10.87 -24.17 14.03
CA GLN A 152 -11.73 -22.99 14.10
C GLN A 152 -11.13 -22.01 15.11
N TYR A 153 -10.56 -20.92 14.62
CA TYR A 153 -10.14 -19.82 15.48
C TYR A 153 -11.38 -19.13 16.04
N ARG A 154 -11.72 -19.44 17.30
CA ARG A 154 -12.63 -18.64 18.12
C ARG A 154 -11.91 -17.35 18.47
N VAL A 155 -12.32 -16.24 17.85
CA VAL A 155 -11.88 -14.89 18.21
C VAL A 155 -12.39 -14.60 19.63
N GLN A 156 -11.55 -14.81 20.64
CA GLN A 156 -11.76 -14.21 21.95
C GLN A 156 -11.34 -12.75 21.86
N ALA A 157 -12.33 -11.87 21.74
CA ALA A 157 -12.16 -10.44 21.91
C ALA A 157 -11.74 -10.18 23.38
N THR A 158 -10.44 -10.00 23.61
CA THR A 158 -9.94 -9.39 24.84
C THR A 158 -10.30 -7.91 24.80
N SER A 159 -11.19 -7.53 25.70
CA SER A 159 -11.60 -6.15 25.97
C SER A 159 -10.43 -5.36 26.55
N GLU A 160 -9.70 -4.63 25.69
CA GLU A 160 -8.81 -3.57 26.14
C GLU A 160 -9.21 -2.27 25.44
N SER A 161 -9.78 -1.36 26.25
CA SER A 161 -9.85 0.09 26.08
C SER A 161 -10.16 0.61 24.67
N LYS A 162 -11.45 0.69 24.34
CA LYS A 162 -11.97 1.67 23.38
C LYS A 162 -11.68 3.07 23.92
N THR A 163 -10.60 3.70 23.48
CA THR A 163 -10.63 5.16 23.32
C THR A 163 -11.41 5.44 22.06
N ASP A 164 -12.57 6.06 22.24
CA ASP A 164 -13.45 6.50 21.17
C ASP A 164 -12.68 7.43 20.24
N HIS A 165 -12.21 6.90 19.12
CA HIS A 165 -11.88 7.74 17.97
C HIS A 165 -13.21 8.18 17.37
N GLU A 166 -13.77 9.25 17.93
CA GLU A 166 -14.78 10.06 17.29
C GLU A 166 -14.26 10.38 15.88
N LYS A 167 -14.99 9.92 14.85
CA LYS A 167 -14.74 10.30 13.46
C LYS A 167 -15.01 11.80 13.36
N VAL A 168 -14.01 12.61 13.66
CA VAL A 168 -14.01 14.01 13.30
C VAL A 168 -13.95 14.05 11.78
N ILE A 169 -15.12 14.10 11.16
CA ILE A 169 -15.25 14.54 9.77
C ILE A 169 -14.73 15.97 9.80
N LYS A 170 -13.48 16.16 9.39
CA LYS A 170 -12.89 17.48 9.24
C LYS A 170 -13.71 18.19 8.17
N GLN A 171 -14.61 19.07 8.61
CA GLN A 171 -15.31 20.00 7.74
C GLN A 171 -14.26 20.79 6.95
N LEU A 172 -14.46 20.92 5.64
CA LEU A 172 -13.57 21.71 4.80
C LEU A 172 -13.72 23.18 5.21
N GLU A 173 -12.61 23.81 5.63
CA GLU A 173 -12.54 25.26 5.79
C GLU A 173 -12.71 25.91 4.41
N LYS A 174 -13.89 26.48 4.15
CA LYS A 174 -14.25 27.17 2.90
C LYS A 174 -13.21 28.24 2.54
N ASP A 175 -12.64 28.91 3.54
CA ASP A 175 -11.63 29.96 3.39
C ASP A 175 -10.30 29.49 2.77
N LYS A 176 -10.03 28.17 2.77
CA LYS A 176 -8.82 27.57 2.14
C LYS A 176 -9.06 27.07 0.73
N VAL A 177 -10.31 27.05 0.27
CA VAL A 177 -10.67 26.58 -1.07
C VAL A 177 -10.71 27.79 -2.00
N LEU A 178 -9.69 27.94 -2.83
CA LEU A 178 -9.62 28.99 -3.84
C LEU A 178 -10.58 28.68 -4.99
N SER A 179 -11.27 29.70 -5.48
CA SER A 179 -12.02 29.61 -6.74
C SER A 179 -11.09 29.28 -7.92
N MET A 180 -11.63 28.68 -8.99
CA MET A 180 -10.83 28.25 -10.14
C MET A 180 -10.04 29.39 -10.80
N ASP A 181 -10.60 30.60 -10.82
CA ASP A 181 -9.93 31.77 -11.41
C ASP A 181 -8.86 32.36 -10.48
N GLU A 182 -9.08 32.35 -9.17
CA GLU A 182 -8.03 32.73 -8.20
C GLU A 182 -6.90 31.70 -8.13
N PHE A 183 -7.21 30.42 -8.30
CA PHE A 183 -6.21 29.35 -8.39
C PHE A 183 -5.35 29.50 -9.66
N ARG A 184 -5.89 29.95 -10.79
CA ARG A 184 -5.07 30.20 -11.99
C ARG A 184 -4.05 31.32 -11.81
N VAL A 185 -4.36 32.32 -10.98
CA VAL A 185 -3.49 33.48 -10.74
C VAL A 185 -2.54 33.27 -9.56
N LYS A 186 -2.99 32.65 -8.46
CA LYS A 186 -2.23 32.46 -7.22
C LYS A 186 -1.87 31.00 -6.93
N GLY A 187 -2.53 30.05 -7.58
CA GLY A 187 -2.39 28.62 -7.37
C GLY A 187 -1.19 28.05 -8.12
N GLY A 188 -0.14 27.78 -7.36
CA GLY A 188 1.05 27.10 -7.89
C GLY A 188 2.08 26.79 -6.82
N LYS A 189 2.00 27.46 -5.67
CA LYS A 189 2.90 27.22 -4.55
C LYS A 189 2.10 27.10 -3.26
N VAL A 190 1.63 25.88 -2.98
CA VAL A 190 1.17 25.53 -1.64
C VAL A 190 2.42 25.38 -0.77
N ALA A 191 2.58 26.28 0.21
CA ALA A 191 3.63 26.12 1.20
C ALA A 191 3.42 24.77 1.92
N PRO A 192 4.49 23.99 2.18
CA PRO A 192 4.38 22.76 2.95
C PRO A 192 3.62 23.05 4.26
N LEU A 193 2.66 22.21 4.62
CA LEU A 193 1.92 22.38 5.87
C LEU A 193 2.93 22.47 7.03
N GLU A 194 2.87 23.57 7.77
CA GLU A 194 3.60 23.70 9.01
C GLU A 194 3.09 22.63 9.97
N ARG A 195 4.02 21.81 10.47
CA ARG A 195 3.66 20.73 11.37
C ARG A 195 3.18 21.34 12.68
N ALA A 196 1.97 20.96 13.10
CA ALA A 196 1.49 21.26 14.42
C ALA A 196 2.51 20.75 15.46
N SER A 197 2.89 21.66 16.34
CA SER A 197 3.84 21.56 17.45
C SER A 197 4.06 20.16 18.02
N GLY A 198 5.35 19.80 18.14
CA GLY A 198 5.86 18.55 18.69
C GLY A 198 6.75 17.86 17.68
N THR A 199 8.07 17.90 17.86
CA THR A 199 9.03 17.16 17.05
C THR A 199 8.77 15.65 17.19
N ASP A 200 7.90 15.10 16.32
CA ASP A 200 7.61 13.67 16.28
C ASP A 200 8.88 12.91 15.89
N ILE A 201 9.66 12.53 16.90
CA ILE A 201 10.93 11.80 16.79
C ILE A 201 10.76 10.48 16.04
N THR A 202 9.53 9.96 15.94
CA THR A 202 9.31 8.73 15.17
C THR A 202 9.54 8.95 13.68
N LYS A 203 9.19 10.14 13.16
CA LYS A 203 9.23 10.45 11.72
C LYS A 203 10.45 11.25 11.30
N THR A 204 10.96 12.13 12.17
CA THR A 204 12.11 12.99 11.86
C THR A 204 13.15 12.99 12.95
N THR A 205 14.41 13.19 12.56
CA THR A 205 15.54 13.33 13.48
C THR A 205 15.50 14.66 14.20
N LEU A 206 15.95 14.69 15.46
CA LEU A 206 16.26 15.93 16.16
C LEU A 206 17.38 16.66 15.41
N GLU A 207 17.26 17.99 15.29
CA GLU A 207 18.28 18.81 14.63
C GLU A 207 19.64 18.73 15.34
N GLU A 208 19.62 18.53 16.66
CA GLU A 208 20.81 18.36 17.49
C GLU A 208 21.62 17.12 17.14
N THR A 209 20.95 16.00 16.81
CA THR A 209 21.59 14.71 16.52
C THR A 209 22.49 14.75 15.27
N ASN A 210 22.18 15.64 14.32
CA ASN A 210 22.93 15.80 13.07
C ASN A 210 23.71 17.13 13.00
N ARG A 211 23.80 17.88 14.10
CA ARG A 211 24.51 19.18 14.12
C ARG A 211 25.99 18.96 13.80
N GLY A 212 26.49 19.68 12.79
CA GLY A 212 27.90 19.61 12.36
C GLY A 212 28.28 18.35 11.57
N ILE A 213 27.31 17.50 11.18
CA ILE A 213 27.56 16.32 10.35
C ILE A 213 27.09 16.61 8.93
N ASP A 214 27.99 16.45 7.95
CA ASP A 214 27.64 16.66 6.54
C ASP A 214 26.48 15.77 6.11
N PRO A 215 25.43 16.31 5.45
CA PRO A 215 24.28 15.54 4.98
C PRO A 215 24.66 14.39 4.04
N LYS A 216 25.79 14.48 3.33
CA LYS A 216 26.28 13.44 2.40
C LYS A 216 27.07 12.33 3.10
N SER A 217 27.49 12.53 4.36
CA SER A 217 28.31 11.57 5.08
C SER A 217 27.53 10.30 5.46
N ARG A 218 28.23 9.19 5.70
CA ARG A 218 27.63 7.94 6.22
C ARG A 218 27.24 8.02 7.70
N ARG A 219 27.75 9.03 8.41
CA ARG A 219 27.45 9.27 9.82
C ARG A 219 26.16 10.07 10.01
N TYR A 220 25.68 10.74 8.96
CA TYR A 220 24.43 11.48 9.00
C TYR A 220 23.25 10.54 9.19
N ILE A 221 22.56 10.68 10.32
CA ILE A 221 21.46 9.81 10.72
C ILE A 221 20.21 10.23 9.95
N ARG A 222 19.56 9.27 9.28
CA ARG A 222 18.37 9.52 8.46
C ARG A 222 17.22 8.62 8.85
N GLY A 223 16.01 9.16 8.72
CA GLY A 223 14.77 8.40 8.63
C GLY A 223 14.14 8.03 9.97
N VAL A 224 13.32 6.99 9.91
CA VAL A 224 12.31 6.67 10.93
C VAL A 224 12.97 6.02 12.15
N LEU A 225 12.55 6.40 13.36
CA LEU A 225 13.02 5.77 14.60
C LEU A 225 12.45 4.36 14.74
N HIS A 226 13.31 3.39 15.05
CA HIS A 226 12.89 2.04 15.35
C HIS A 226 12.25 1.98 16.76
N ARG A 227 11.06 1.38 16.88
CA ARG A 227 10.36 1.23 18.18
C ARG A 227 11.21 0.50 19.23
N GLU A 228 11.97 -0.51 18.80
CA GLU A 228 12.75 -1.39 19.69
C GLU A 228 14.23 -1.46 19.24
N PRO A 229 15.05 -0.43 19.50
CA PRO A 229 16.41 -0.37 18.97
C PRO A 229 17.32 -1.46 19.54
N ALA A 230 17.15 -1.79 20.83
CA ALA A 230 17.92 -2.81 21.52
C ALA A 230 17.77 -4.21 20.86
N LYS A 231 16.55 -4.58 20.44
CA LYS A 231 16.30 -5.88 19.80
C LYS A 231 17.00 -5.99 18.46
N VAL A 232 17.01 -4.93 17.66
CA VAL A 232 17.71 -4.90 16.37
C VAL A 232 19.22 -4.97 16.59
N THR A 233 19.76 -4.25 17.57
CA THR A 233 21.19 -4.34 17.89
C THR A 233 21.59 -5.74 18.35
N LEU A 234 20.81 -6.36 19.24
CA LEU A 234 21.06 -7.73 19.72
C LEU A 234 21.00 -8.74 18.58
N ALA A 235 19.99 -8.63 17.70
CA ALA A 235 19.88 -9.47 16.53
C ALA A 235 21.06 -9.30 15.55
N SER A 236 21.60 -8.08 15.44
CA SER A 236 22.78 -7.79 14.61
C SER A 236 24.03 -8.45 15.17
N ILE A 237 24.23 -8.40 16.48
CA ILE A 237 25.32 -9.10 17.17
C ILE A 237 25.16 -10.62 16.99
N ALA A 238 23.96 -11.14 17.23
CA ALA A 238 23.66 -12.57 17.09
C ALA A 238 23.92 -13.07 15.67
N LEU A 239 23.59 -12.29 14.64
CA LEU A 239 23.90 -12.65 13.26
C LEU A 239 25.41 -12.74 13.02
N LEU A 240 26.18 -11.71 13.40
CA LEU A 240 27.63 -11.71 13.18
C LEU A 240 28.32 -12.81 13.98
N PHE A 241 27.87 -13.04 15.21
CA PHE A 241 28.34 -14.13 16.05
C PHE A 241 28.03 -15.50 15.43
N SER A 242 26.81 -15.70 14.92
CA SER A 242 26.46 -16.94 14.20
C SER A 242 27.33 -17.15 12.96
N GLN A 243 27.64 -16.09 12.21
CA GLN A 243 28.52 -16.19 11.04
C GLN A 243 29.95 -16.55 11.45
N LEU A 244 30.46 -15.98 12.56
CA LEU A 244 31.76 -16.32 13.12
C LEU A 244 31.82 -17.79 13.54
N LEU A 245 30.79 -18.29 14.24
CA LEU A 245 30.71 -19.69 14.64
C LEU A 245 30.69 -20.66 13.44
N VAL A 246 30.02 -20.29 12.34
CA VAL A 246 30.03 -21.07 11.09
C VAL A 246 31.43 -21.07 10.46
N ILE A 247 32.18 -19.97 10.51
CA ILE A 247 33.56 -19.94 10.02
C ILE A 247 34.45 -20.84 10.89
N LEU A 248 34.31 -20.74 12.22
CA LEU A 248 35.07 -21.55 13.18
C LEU A 248 34.72 -23.04 13.13
N SER A 249 33.51 -23.42 12.70
CA SER A 249 33.14 -24.83 12.57
C SER A 249 33.81 -25.50 11.37
N VAL A 250 34.12 -24.75 10.31
CA VAL A 250 34.70 -25.27 9.07
C VAL A 250 36.22 -25.15 9.04
N LEU A 251 36.77 -24.05 9.54
CA LEU A 251 38.20 -23.73 9.45
C LEU A 251 39.16 -24.81 10.00
N PRO A 252 38.87 -25.54 11.10
CA PRO A 252 39.77 -26.58 11.63
C PRO A 252 39.59 -27.95 10.97
N LEU A 253 38.55 -28.19 10.17
CA LEU A 253 38.31 -29.50 9.54
C LEU A 253 39.48 -30.01 8.68
N PRO A 254 40.18 -29.16 7.89
CA PRO A 254 41.34 -29.61 7.11
C PRO A 254 42.49 -30.15 7.96
N LEU A 255 42.61 -29.73 9.23
CA LEU A 255 43.71 -30.16 10.12
C LEU A 255 43.64 -31.68 10.42
N ILE A 256 42.44 -32.27 10.36
CA ILE A 256 42.24 -33.72 10.54
C ILE A 256 43.01 -34.53 9.49
N PHE A 257 43.15 -33.99 8.27
CA PHE A 257 43.87 -34.65 7.19
C PHE A 257 45.40 -34.54 7.32
N ILE A 258 45.90 -33.62 8.15
CA ILE A 258 47.35 -33.45 8.37
C ILE A 258 47.84 -34.45 9.42
N ASP A 259 47.19 -34.51 10.59
CA ASP A 259 47.66 -35.34 11.70
C ASP A 259 46.47 -35.80 12.57
N ARG A 260 45.92 -36.97 12.24
CA ARG A 260 44.65 -37.44 12.82
C ARG A 260 44.68 -37.47 14.34
N ASP A 261 45.74 -38.01 14.94
CA ASP A 261 45.81 -38.26 16.38
C ASP A 261 45.90 -36.97 17.20
N LYS A 262 46.47 -35.89 16.64
CA LYS A 262 46.55 -34.58 17.31
C LYS A 262 45.29 -33.74 17.13
N TYR A 263 44.54 -33.93 16.03
CA TYR A 263 43.43 -33.05 15.65
C TYR A 263 42.04 -33.73 15.74
N ILE A 264 41.88 -34.83 16.48
CA ILE A 264 40.57 -35.47 16.73
C ILE A 264 39.52 -34.47 17.25
N TRP A 265 39.91 -33.48 18.05
CA TRP A 265 39.00 -32.46 18.56
C TRP A 265 38.27 -31.67 17.44
N ALA A 266 38.90 -31.53 16.27
CA ALA A 266 38.31 -30.84 15.13
C ALA A 266 37.10 -31.60 14.55
N ALA A 267 36.97 -32.90 14.83
CA ALA A 267 35.80 -33.68 14.43
C ALA A 267 34.52 -33.20 15.15
N PHE A 268 34.64 -32.55 16.31
CA PHE A 268 33.51 -31.99 17.04
C PHE A 268 33.16 -30.54 16.62
N CYS A 269 34.01 -29.87 15.84
CA CYS A 269 33.78 -28.50 15.38
C CYS A 269 32.47 -28.28 14.60
N PRO A 270 31.93 -29.24 13.82
CA PRO A 270 30.62 -29.10 13.20
C PRO A 270 29.47 -28.84 14.20
N LEU A 271 29.62 -29.25 15.47
CA LEU A 271 28.63 -28.95 16.51
C LEU A 271 28.45 -27.44 16.73
N LEU A 272 29.49 -26.63 16.50
CA LEU A 272 29.41 -25.16 16.55
C LEU A 272 28.48 -24.60 15.48
N ALA A 273 28.37 -25.25 14.31
CA ALA A 273 27.44 -24.82 13.27
C ALA A 273 25.98 -25.02 13.70
N ILE A 274 25.71 -26.08 14.46
CA ILE A 274 24.39 -26.34 15.04
C ILE A 274 24.06 -25.22 16.04
N VAL A 275 24.98 -24.90 16.95
CA VAL A 275 24.82 -23.77 17.89
C VAL A 275 24.60 -22.45 17.15
N ALA A 276 25.36 -22.19 16.08
CA ALA A 276 25.19 -21.00 15.24
C ALA A 276 23.78 -20.89 14.66
N LEU A 277 23.24 -22.02 14.16
CA LEU A 277 21.88 -22.10 13.63
C LEU A 277 20.84 -21.79 14.70
N PHE A 278 21.00 -22.30 15.93
CA PHE A 278 20.12 -21.96 17.06
C PHE A 278 20.15 -20.46 17.37
N VAL A 279 21.34 -19.86 17.49
CA VAL A 279 21.48 -18.43 17.76
C VAL A 279 20.80 -17.60 16.67
N TRP A 280 21.03 -17.94 15.39
CA TRP A 280 20.39 -17.26 14.28
C TRP A 280 18.86 -17.41 14.33
N PHE A 281 18.36 -18.63 14.50
CA PHE A 281 16.93 -18.94 14.46
C PHE A 281 16.14 -18.24 15.57
N PHE A 282 16.64 -18.28 16.81
CA PHE A 282 15.91 -17.76 17.97
C PHE A 282 16.11 -16.24 18.21
N VAL A 283 17.22 -15.67 17.75
CA VAL A 283 17.57 -14.27 18.03
C VAL A 283 17.65 -13.43 16.76
N ALA A 284 18.53 -13.78 15.81
CA ALA A 284 18.78 -12.94 14.64
C ALA A 284 17.54 -12.75 13.76
N ARG A 285 16.71 -13.79 13.62
CA ARG A 285 15.49 -13.73 12.80
C ARG A 285 14.45 -12.71 13.28
N LYS A 286 14.48 -12.26 14.53
CA LYS A 286 13.46 -11.37 15.12
C LYS A 286 13.56 -9.90 14.68
N ALA A 287 14.66 -9.48 14.04
CA ALA A 287 14.82 -8.10 13.60
C ALA A 287 13.89 -7.76 12.42
N GLN A 288 12.92 -6.86 12.65
CA GLN A 288 11.94 -6.42 11.64
C GLN A 288 12.18 -4.96 11.22
N CYS A 289 11.68 -4.61 10.03
CA CYS A 289 11.56 -3.21 9.61
C CYS A 289 10.32 -2.56 10.25
N PRO A 290 10.36 -1.33 10.81
CA PRO A 290 9.16 -0.67 11.30
C PRO A 290 8.22 -0.24 10.16
N VAL A 291 8.75 -0.06 8.95
CA VAL A 291 8.01 0.40 7.77
C VAL A 291 7.38 -0.76 7.01
N CYS A 292 8.20 -1.70 6.50
CA CYS A 292 7.70 -2.82 5.70
C CYS A 292 7.48 -4.12 6.50
N ARG A 293 7.75 -4.12 7.81
CA ARG A 293 7.64 -5.29 8.72
C ARG A 293 8.42 -6.54 8.31
N GLN A 294 9.31 -6.40 7.34
CA GLN A 294 10.09 -7.51 6.83
C GLN A 294 11.28 -7.84 7.74
N HIS A 295 11.53 -9.13 7.95
CA HIS A 295 12.66 -9.62 8.73
C HIS A 295 13.99 -9.37 8.00
N GLN A 296 14.87 -8.56 8.58
CA GLN A 296 16.11 -8.09 7.93
C GLN A 296 17.13 -9.21 7.71
N TYR A 297 17.21 -10.16 8.64
CA TYR A 297 18.24 -11.21 8.66
C TYR A 297 17.73 -12.58 8.21
N VAL A 298 16.67 -12.58 7.40
CA VAL A 298 16.08 -13.78 6.81
C VAL A 298 16.32 -13.76 5.30
N PRO A 299 16.91 -14.83 4.71
CA PRO A 299 17.05 -14.92 3.26
C PRO A 299 15.68 -15.02 2.62
N LYS A 300 15.48 -14.21 1.58
CA LYS A 300 14.24 -14.17 0.80
C LYS A 300 14.58 -14.08 -0.67
N ALA A 301 13.82 -14.77 -1.50
CA ALA A 301 13.94 -14.77 -2.95
C ALA A 301 13.29 -13.51 -3.57
N CYS A 302 13.62 -12.33 -3.05
CA CYS A 302 13.14 -11.05 -3.58
C CYS A 302 14.31 -10.16 -3.97
N LEU A 303 14.06 -9.26 -4.92
CA LEU A 303 15.04 -8.30 -5.35
C LEU A 303 15.37 -7.35 -4.19
N LYS A 304 16.66 -7.27 -3.86
CA LYS A 304 17.15 -6.38 -2.79
C LYS A 304 17.21 -4.97 -3.33
N HIS A 305 16.88 -3.99 -2.49
CA HIS A 305 16.87 -2.60 -2.89
C HIS A 305 18.28 -2.14 -3.28
N ASN A 306 18.42 -1.39 -4.38
CA ASN A 306 19.72 -0.95 -4.92
C ASN A 306 20.56 -0.15 -3.89
N LYS A 307 19.90 0.73 -3.12
CA LYS A 307 20.53 1.51 -2.04
C LYS A 307 20.85 0.72 -0.75
N ALA A 308 20.60 -0.60 -0.69
CA ALA A 308 20.92 -1.39 0.49
C ALA A 308 22.44 -1.59 0.62
N HIS A 309 22.95 -1.59 1.85
CA HIS A 309 24.38 -1.82 2.07
C HIS A 309 24.78 -3.20 1.55
N ARG A 310 25.85 -3.24 0.75
CA ARG A 310 26.40 -4.46 0.17
C ARG A 310 27.91 -4.43 0.28
N LEU A 311 28.49 -5.46 0.88
CA LEU A 311 29.88 -5.84 0.71
C LEU A 311 29.95 -7.07 -0.21
N PRO A 312 30.92 -7.12 -1.14
CA PRO A 312 30.98 -8.14 -2.19
C PRO A 312 31.13 -9.58 -1.65
N LEU A 313 31.75 -9.77 -0.48
CA LEU A 313 31.98 -11.08 0.13
C LEU A 313 30.94 -11.48 1.19
N ILE A 314 30.41 -10.49 1.91
CA ILE A 314 29.65 -10.70 3.15
C ILE A 314 28.13 -10.61 2.90
N GLY A 315 27.74 -10.27 1.67
CA GLY A 315 26.35 -10.11 1.27
C GLY A 315 25.68 -8.89 1.93
N HIS A 316 24.36 -8.78 1.83
CA HIS A 316 23.63 -7.62 2.36
C HIS A 316 23.37 -7.69 3.86
N MET A 317 23.05 -8.86 4.42
CA MET A 317 22.61 -8.99 5.83
C MET A 317 23.73 -8.64 6.80
N ALA A 318 24.89 -9.27 6.66
CA ALA A 318 26.00 -9.00 7.55
C ALA A 318 26.60 -7.60 7.30
N SER A 319 26.56 -7.07 6.07
CA SER A 319 26.86 -5.66 5.81
C SER A 319 25.96 -4.71 6.59
N THR A 320 24.64 -4.96 6.59
CA THR A 320 23.71 -4.15 7.37
C THR A 320 23.93 -4.31 8.86
N ALA A 321 24.22 -5.52 9.36
CA ALA A 321 24.50 -5.75 10.78
C ALA A 321 25.75 -5.00 11.25
N ILE A 322 26.84 -5.02 10.48
CA ILE A 322 28.05 -4.24 10.76
C ILE A 322 27.72 -2.74 10.80
N HIS A 323 26.95 -2.26 9.82
CA HIS A 323 26.54 -0.86 9.75
C HIS A 323 25.69 -0.41 10.96
N VAL A 324 24.76 -1.27 11.39
CA VAL A 324 23.96 -1.07 12.62
C VAL A 324 24.86 -0.89 13.83
N LEU A 325 25.87 -1.75 14.00
CA LEU A 325 26.74 -1.69 15.17
C LEU A 325 27.64 -0.47 15.17
N MET A 326 28.18 -0.09 14.02
CA MET A 326 29.10 1.06 13.90
C MET A 326 28.38 2.42 13.96
N PHE A 327 27.24 2.55 13.29
CA PHE A 327 26.60 3.85 13.07
C PHE A 327 25.23 4.00 13.75
N LYS A 328 24.69 2.95 14.37
CA LYS A 328 23.36 2.98 15.03
C LYS A 328 22.21 3.41 14.11
N TRP A 329 22.38 3.22 12.80
CA TRP A 329 21.33 3.35 11.80
C TRP A 329 21.62 2.39 10.64
N PHE A 330 20.60 2.06 9.86
CA PHE A 330 20.76 1.20 8.69
C PHE A 330 19.69 1.48 7.64
N ARG A 331 19.90 0.95 6.43
CA ARG A 331 18.92 0.99 5.35
C ARG A 331 18.33 -0.42 5.18
N CYS A 332 17.01 -0.53 5.24
CA CYS A 332 16.34 -1.83 5.09
C CYS A 332 16.71 -2.47 3.74
N ILE A 333 17.02 -3.77 3.75
CA ILE A 333 17.46 -4.51 2.56
C ILE A 333 16.35 -4.59 1.50
N PHE A 334 15.09 -4.53 1.94
CA PHE A 334 13.91 -4.74 1.10
C PHE A 334 13.27 -3.42 0.64
N CYS A 335 12.77 -2.59 1.55
CA CYS A 335 12.11 -1.33 1.19
C CYS A 335 13.09 -0.17 0.97
N GLY A 336 14.36 -0.34 1.35
CA GLY A 336 15.36 0.72 1.21
C GLY A 336 15.13 1.93 2.12
N THR A 337 14.19 1.92 3.06
CA THR A 337 14.00 3.03 4.00
C THR A 337 15.17 3.09 4.99
N SER A 338 15.65 4.30 5.31
CA SER A 338 16.64 4.51 6.38
C SER A 338 15.94 4.49 7.74
N ILE A 339 16.50 3.70 8.66
CA ILE A 339 15.96 3.44 9.99
C ILE A 339 17.06 3.75 10.99
N ARG A 340 16.73 4.55 12.00
CA ARG A 340 17.65 4.92 13.09
C ARG A 340 17.33 4.16 14.36
N LEU A 341 18.38 3.84 15.12
CA LEU A 341 18.32 3.09 16.39
C LEU A 341 18.69 3.97 17.60
N LYS A 342 19.01 5.23 17.37
CA LYS A 342 19.31 6.24 18.39
C LYS A 342 18.43 7.46 18.14
N GLU A 343 17.99 8.08 19.23
CA GLU A 343 17.26 9.36 19.22
C GLU A 343 18.15 10.52 18.76
#